data_AF-A0A3D5YUA1-F1
#
_entry.id   AF-A0A3D5YUA1-F1
#
_cell.length_a   1.000
_cell.length_b   1.000
_cell.length_c   1.000
_cell.angle_alpha   90.00
_cell.angle_beta   90.00
_cell.angle_gamma   90.00
#
_symmetry.space_group_name_H-M   'P 1'
#
loop_
_entity.id
_entity.type
_entity.pdbx_description
1 polymer ?
#
loop_
_entity_poly.entity_id
_entity_poly.type
_entity_poly.pdbx_seq_one_letter_code
_entity_poly.pdbx_strand_id
1 'polypeptide(L)'
;MPAPKPFLKKSEVGSFKDNTGGWMSGVNANNFRYIRYAHILLWRAEIAASENDLPKALELVNLIRERAANDQVMGKVNATKLPASFYPWGDSAPGTNGNDIDWTKPAANYKVGKYTSFASKEQAMTAVQWEIRLEFATEGMRFFDLRRWDNLPNKIGGKSMAEILNGFATADLRIRKSFMSGANFSETDKWVPVPQAQ
;
A
#
# COMPACT_ATOMS: atom_id res chain seq x y z
N MET A 1 -0.27 16.11 12.36
CA MET A 1 1.14 16.04 11.90
C MET A 1 1.35 14.69 11.22
N PRO A 2 2.16 14.57 10.16
CA PRO A 2 2.41 13.28 9.52
C PRO A 2 2.96 12.29 10.56
N ALA A 3 2.46 11.06 10.55
CA ALA A 3 2.91 10.03 11.47
C ALA A 3 4.41 9.76 11.22
N PRO A 4 5.24 9.65 12.28
CA PRO A 4 6.64 9.30 12.12
C PRO A 4 6.76 7.93 11.45
N LYS A 5 7.64 7.82 10.45
CA LYS A 5 7.81 6.58 9.66
C LYS A 5 8.57 5.56 10.51
N PRO A 6 7.95 4.46 10.96
CA PRO A 6 8.67 3.42 11.71
C PRO A 6 9.52 2.53 10.78
N PHE A 7 9.37 2.67 9.45
CA PHE A 7 10.08 1.87 8.47
C PHE A 7 11.39 2.54 8.08
N LEU A 8 12.49 1.97 8.56
CA LEU A 8 13.87 2.33 8.23
C LEU A 8 14.60 1.12 7.66
N LYS A 9 15.64 1.35 6.85
CA LYS A 9 16.53 0.28 6.44
C LYS A 9 17.28 -0.24 7.67
N LYS A 10 17.59 -1.54 7.70
CA LYS A 10 18.42 -2.12 8.77
C LYS A 10 19.77 -1.39 8.92
N SER A 11 20.34 -0.89 7.82
CA SER A 11 21.57 -0.10 7.79
C SER A 11 21.46 1.29 8.44
N GLU A 12 20.25 1.80 8.68
CA GLU A 12 20.00 3.13 9.27
C GLU A 12 19.82 3.06 10.80
N VAL A 13 19.81 1.85 11.38
CA VAL A 13 19.75 1.65 12.82
C VAL A 13 21.07 2.09 13.46
N GLY A 14 21.01 3.03 14.41
CA GLY A 14 22.18 3.50 15.17
C GLY A 14 22.92 4.72 14.58
N SER A 15 22.56 5.17 13.37
CA SER A 15 23.12 6.38 12.74
C SER A 15 22.11 7.52 12.64
N PHE A 16 20.94 7.26 12.03
CA PHE A 16 19.87 8.25 11.80
C PHE A 16 18.58 7.94 12.55
N LYS A 17 18.61 6.91 13.41
CA LYS A 17 17.52 6.52 14.30
C LYS A 17 17.82 7.06 15.70
N ASP A 18 16.86 7.76 16.30
CA ASP A 18 16.96 8.11 17.71
C ASP A 18 17.05 6.83 18.57
N ASN A 19 18.06 6.77 19.45
CA ASN A 19 18.30 5.66 20.37
C ASN A 19 17.53 5.84 21.69
N THR A 20 16.57 6.77 21.77
CA THR A 20 15.71 6.94 22.94
C THR A 20 14.97 5.64 23.27
N GLY A 21 15.48 4.94 24.29
CA GLY A 21 14.84 3.77 24.88
C GLY A 21 13.53 4.17 25.54
N GLY A 22 12.41 3.81 24.91
CA GLY A 22 11.06 4.13 25.37
C GLY A 22 10.01 3.44 24.52
N TRP A 23 8.73 3.70 24.82
CA TRP A 23 7.59 3.08 24.12
C TRP A 23 7.50 3.41 22.62
N MET A 24 8.25 4.42 22.15
CA MET A 24 8.29 4.86 20.77
C MET A 24 9.72 4.84 20.21
N SER A 25 10.27 3.63 20.03
CA SER A 25 11.53 3.46 19.30
C SER A 25 11.26 3.45 17.79
N GLY A 26 12.01 4.21 16.98
CA GLY A 26 11.89 4.19 15.51
C GLY A 26 11.78 5.54 14.79
N VAL A 27 11.85 6.66 15.52
CA VAL A 27 11.99 7.98 14.89
C VAL A 27 13.30 8.01 14.10
N ASN A 28 13.22 8.43 12.83
CA ASN A 28 14.37 8.52 11.94
C ASN A 28 14.35 9.81 11.13
N ALA A 29 15.48 10.13 10.51
CA ALA A 29 15.66 11.33 9.70
C ALA A 29 15.03 11.26 8.28
N ASN A 30 14.22 10.24 7.97
CA ASN A 30 13.63 10.10 6.64
C ASN A 30 12.49 11.09 6.44
N ASN A 31 12.71 12.05 5.54
CA ASN A 31 11.71 13.06 5.21
C ASN A 31 10.36 12.45 4.79
N PHE A 32 9.28 13.10 5.22
CA PHE A 32 7.96 12.83 4.70
C PHE A 32 7.87 13.38 3.27
N ARG A 33 7.44 12.54 2.32
CA ARG A 33 7.29 12.95 0.91
C ARG A 33 5.81 13.20 0.67
N TYR A 34 5.42 14.48 0.60
CA TYR A 34 4.04 14.87 0.32
C TYR A 34 3.64 14.53 -1.11
N ILE A 35 4.52 14.84 -2.07
CA ILE A 35 4.34 14.52 -3.48
C ILE A 35 5.65 13.91 -3.97
N ARG A 36 5.54 12.89 -4.81
CA ARG A 36 6.63 12.14 -5.43
C ARG A 36 6.39 12.11 -6.93
N TYR A 37 7.43 11.88 -7.72
CA TYR A 37 7.28 11.81 -9.17
C TYR A 37 6.27 10.73 -9.62
N ALA A 38 6.18 9.61 -8.91
CA ALA A 38 5.18 8.57 -9.15
C ALA A 38 3.72 9.07 -9.07
N HIS A 39 3.43 10.05 -8.18
CA HIS A 39 2.12 10.70 -8.12
C HIS A 39 1.80 11.41 -9.43
N ILE A 40 2.75 12.19 -9.95
CA ILE A 40 2.58 12.94 -11.20
C ILE A 40 2.37 11.98 -12.37
N LEU A 41 3.16 10.91 -12.45
CA LEU A 41 3.03 9.89 -13.50
C LEU A 41 1.66 9.20 -13.47
N LEU A 42 1.22 8.74 -12.30
CA LEU A 42 -0.05 8.02 -12.19
C LEU A 42 -1.27 8.93 -12.34
N TRP A 43 -1.22 10.17 -11.87
CA TRP A 43 -2.28 11.15 -12.16
C TRP A 43 -2.35 11.48 -13.65
N ARG A 44 -1.20 11.64 -14.33
CA ARG A 44 -1.19 11.85 -15.78
C ARG A 44 -1.69 10.62 -16.54
N ALA A 45 -1.37 9.41 -16.08
CA ALA A 45 -1.87 8.16 -16.63
C ALA A 45 -3.39 8.05 -16.50
N GLU A 46 -3.92 8.51 -15.37
CA GLU A 46 -5.36 8.55 -15.11
C GLU A 46 -6.08 9.50 -16.06
N ILE A 47 -5.53 10.71 -16.25
CA ILE A 47 -6.04 11.67 -17.23
C ILE A 47 -6.00 11.07 -18.64
N ALA A 48 -4.88 10.48 -19.05
CA ALA A 48 -4.73 9.84 -20.36
C ALA A 48 -5.77 8.75 -20.60
N ALA A 49 -5.95 7.85 -19.62
CA ALA A 49 -6.97 6.81 -19.68
C ALA A 49 -8.39 7.41 -19.76
N SER A 50 -8.66 8.50 -19.04
CA SER A 50 -9.94 9.21 -19.13
C SER A 50 -10.18 9.86 -20.51
N GLU A 51 -9.13 10.36 -21.15
CA GLU A 51 -9.16 10.94 -22.50
C GLU A 51 -9.17 9.87 -23.61
N ASN A 52 -9.15 8.58 -23.25
CA ASN A 52 -9.00 7.45 -24.16
C ASN A 52 -7.64 7.42 -24.92
N ASP A 53 -6.62 8.10 -24.40
CA ASP A 53 -5.22 7.98 -24.82
C ASP A 53 -4.60 6.74 -24.16
N LEU A 54 -4.99 5.57 -24.67
CA LEU A 54 -4.54 4.28 -24.16
C LEU A 54 -3.02 4.07 -24.25
N PRO A 55 -2.33 4.48 -25.35
CA PRO A 55 -0.87 4.37 -25.44
C PRO A 55 -0.16 5.15 -24.33
N LYS A 56 -0.59 6.39 -24.05
CA LYS A 56 0.03 7.19 -22.98
C LYS A 56 -0.25 6.63 -21.59
N ALA A 57 -1.48 6.17 -21.33
CA ALA A 57 -1.79 5.52 -20.06
C ALA A 57 -0.93 4.27 -19.84
N LEU A 58 -0.75 3.46 -20.89
CA LEU A 58 0.05 2.24 -20.87
C LEU A 58 1.52 2.54 -20.57
N GLU A 59 2.10 3.51 -21.28
CA GLU A 59 3.47 3.98 -21.09
C GLU A 59 3.72 4.35 -19.63
N LEU A 60 2.90 5.24 -19.07
CA LEU A 60 3.08 5.79 -17.73
C LEU A 60 2.90 4.75 -16.62
N VAL A 61 1.92 3.85 -16.77
CA VAL A 61 1.75 2.71 -15.86
C VAL A 61 2.96 1.78 -15.92
N ASN A 62 3.46 1.49 -17.11
CA ASN A 62 4.59 0.59 -17.28
C ASN A 62 5.90 1.18 -16.73
N LEU A 63 6.08 2.51 -16.72
CA LEU A 63 7.21 3.16 -16.04
C LEU A 63 7.23 2.83 -14.53
N ILE A 64 6.06 2.86 -13.87
CA ILE A 64 5.95 2.51 -12.45
C ILE A 64 6.25 1.03 -12.23
N ARG A 65 5.68 0.16 -13.07
CA ARG A 65 5.84 -1.29 -12.96
C ARG A 65 7.27 -1.74 -13.23
N GLU A 66 7.94 -1.16 -14.23
CA GLU A 66 9.34 -1.39 -14.54
C GLU A 66 10.24 -1.00 -13.37
N ARG A 67 10.02 0.18 -12.78
CA ARG A 67 10.74 0.58 -11.56
C ARG A 67 10.47 -0.38 -10.41
N ALA A 68 9.21 -0.78 -10.18
CA ALA A 68 8.85 -1.69 -9.09
C ALA A 68 9.44 -3.10 -9.28
N ALA A 69 9.71 -3.52 -10.51
CA ALA A 69 10.34 -4.80 -10.81
C ALA A 69 11.86 -4.81 -10.55
N ASN A 70 12.50 -3.63 -10.51
CA ASN A 70 13.96 -3.51 -10.40
C ASN A 70 14.51 -3.76 -8.99
N ASP A 71 13.68 -3.68 -7.95
CA ASP A 71 14.11 -3.87 -6.55
C ASP A 71 13.14 -4.80 -5.83
N GLN A 72 13.56 -6.06 -5.63
CA GLN A 72 12.78 -7.07 -4.93
C GLN A 72 13.33 -7.29 -3.52
N VAL A 73 12.43 -7.21 -2.53
CA VAL A 73 12.77 -7.62 -1.18
C VAL A 73 13.00 -9.13 -1.16
N MET A 74 14.19 -9.56 -0.76
CA MET A 74 14.58 -10.97 -0.64
C MET A 74 14.37 -11.47 0.79
N GLY A 75 14.29 -12.79 0.97
CA GLY A 75 14.09 -13.42 2.27
C GLY A 75 12.67 -13.97 2.43
N LYS A 76 12.37 -15.07 1.74
CA LYS A 76 11.10 -15.78 1.91
C LYS A 76 11.02 -16.40 3.29
N VAL A 77 10.02 -16.01 4.09
CA VAL A 77 9.74 -16.63 5.38
C VAL A 77 9.11 -18.01 5.16
N ASN A 78 9.78 -19.06 5.63
CA ASN A 78 9.31 -20.44 5.61
C ASN A 78 8.57 -20.82 6.90
N ALA A 79 8.84 -20.11 7.99
CA ALA A 79 8.16 -20.32 9.26
C ALA A 79 6.69 -19.88 9.21
N THR A 80 5.78 -20.74 9.65
CA THR A 80 4.33 -20.46 9.70
C THR A 80 3.79 -20.26 11.12
N LYS A 81 4.64 -20.45 12.13
CA LYS A 81 4.32 -20.23 13.54
C LYS A 81 5.52 -19.56 14.22
N LEU A 82 5.26 -18.52 15.01
CA LEU A 82 6.27 -17.96 15.92
C LEU A 82 6.40 -18.90 17.13
N PRO A 83 7.62 -19.25 17.56
CA PRO A 83 7.81 -20.08 18.75
C PRO A 83 7.34 -19.34 20.01
N ALA A 84 6.82 -20.07 21.00
CA ALA A 84 6.27 -19.50 22.24
C ALA A 84 7.31 -18.71 23.06
N SER A 85 8.60 -19.04 22.92
CA SER A 85 9.73 -18.33 23.52
C SER A 85 9.91 -16.90 23.01
N PHE A 86 9.22 -16.52 21.93
CA PHE A 86 9.35 -15.20 21.32
C PHE A 86 8.52 -14.12 22.04
N TYR A 87 7.58 -14.50 22.91
CA TYR A 87 6.78 -13.55 23.70
C TYR A 87 7.30 -13.42 25.14
N PRO A 88 7.47 -12.19 25.68
CA PRO A 88 7.33 -10.91 24.99
C PRO A 88 8.60 -10.46 24.26
N TRP A 89 9.79 -11.00 24.58
CA TRP A 89 11.08 -10.58 24.01
C TRP A 89 12.18 -11.65 24.16
N GLY A 90 12.10 -12.76 23.41
CA GLY A 90 13.16 -13.78 23.39
C GLY A 90 14.19 -13.56 22.29
N ASP A 91 15.48 -13.74 22.60
CA ASP A 91 16.64 -13.51 21.71
C ASP A 91 16.75 -14.47 20.50
N SER A 92 15.81 -15.40 20.36
CA SER A 92 15.75 -16.32 19.23
C SER A 92 14.72 -15.86 18.21
N ALA A 93 15.04 -14.79 17.48
CA ALA A 93 14.20 -14.33 16.38
C ALA A 93 14.08 -15.42 15.29
N PRO A 94 12.93 -15.50 14.57
CA PRO A 94 12.89 -16.20 13.29
C PRO A 94 14.08 -15.74 12.45
N GLY A 95 15.00 -16.66 12.13
CA GLY A 95 16.26 -16.33 11.47
C GLY A 95 17.55 -16.45 12.30
N THR A 96 17.50 -16.78 13.60
CA THR A 96 18.73 -17.11 14.37
C THR A 96 19.13 -18.59 14.30
N ASN A 97 18.19 -19.50 14.05
CA ASN A 97 18.43 -20.96 14.03
C ASN A 97 17.98 -21.62 12.72
N GLY A 98 18.62 -21.27 11.59
CA GLY A 98 18.59 -22.08 10.36
C GLY A 98 17.25 -22.17 9.60
N ASN A 99 17.30 -21.98 8.28
CA ASN A 99 16.24 -22.26 7.29
C ASN A 99 14.87 -21.52 7.41
N ASP A 100 14.60 -20.76 8.48
CA ASP A 100 13.35 -20.00 8.63
C ASP A 100 13.15 -18.90 7.56
N ILE A 101 14.26 -18.36 7.04
CA ILE A 101 14.26 -17.34 6.00
C ILE A 101 15.15 -17.82 4.85
N ASP A 102 14.57 -17.97 3.67
CA ASP A 102 15.29 -18.26 2.43
C ASP A 102 15.64 -16.94 1.71
N TRP A 103 16.87 -16.47 1.95
CA TRP A 103 17.41 -15.24 1.35
C TRP A 103 17.68 -15.36 -0.17
N THR A 104 17.63 -16.57 -0.74
CA THR A 104 17.81 -16.78 -2.19
C THR A 104 16.51 -16.57 -2.97
N LYS A 105 15.39 -16.43 -2.26
CA LYS A 105 14.06 -16.24 -2.86
C LYS A 105 13.45 -14.89 -2.50
N PRO A 106 12.63 -14.30 -3.40
CA PRO A 106 11.86 -13.10 -3.08
C PRO A 106 10.95 -13.34 -1.86
N ALA A 107 10.88 -12.35 -0.97
CA ALA A 107 10.04 -12.36 0.23
C ALA A 107 8.55 -12.49 -0.11
N ALA A 108 8.14 -11.99 -1.28
CA ALA A 108 6.79 -12.12 -1.80
C ALA A 108 6.81 -12.24 -3.34
N ASN A 109 5.79 -12.89 -3.90
CA ASN A 109 5.62 -13.06 -5.34
C ASN A 109 4.74 -11.95 -5.91
N TYR A 110 5.29 -10.75 -6.08
CA TYR A 110 4.56 -9.61 -6.66
C TYR A 110 4.42 -9.75 -8.18
N LYS A 111 3.19 -9.64 -8.69
CA LYS A 111 2.91 -9.66 -10.14
C LYS A 111 3.10 -8.26 -10.76
N VAL A 112 4.34 -7.85 -10.95
CA VAL A 112 4.73 -6.51 -11.45
C VAL A 112 5.10 -6.46 -12.95
N GLY A 113 4.87 -7.54 -13.71
CA GLY A 113 5.18 -7.56 -15.15
C GLY A 113 4.40 -6.50 -15.96
N LYS A 114 5.02 -5.93 -16.99
CA LYS A 114 4.42 -4.84 -17.81
C LYS A 114 3.09 -5.27 -18.45
N TYR A 115 2.16 -4.33 -18.57
CA TYR A 115 0.97 -4.50 -19.42
C TYR A 115 1.40 -4.45 -20.88
N THR A 116 0.80 -5.30 -21.71
CA THR A 116 1.08 -5.36 -23.16
C THR A 116 0.27 -4.33 -23.93
N SER A 117 -1.02 -4.18 -23.60
CA SER A 117 -1.93 -3.18 -24.15
C SER A 117 -3.15 -2.99 -23.25
N PHE A 118 -3.93 -1.94 -23.51
CA PHE A 118 -5.27 -1.78 -22.97
C PHE A 118 -6.28 -1.86 -24.11
N ALA A 119 -7.33 -2.67 -23.93
CA ALA A 119 -8.41 -2.89 -24.87
C ALA A 119 -9.48 -1.79 -24.81
N SER A 120 -9.60 -1.08 -23.69
CA SER A 120 -10.57 -0.01 -23.51
C SER A 120 -10.13 1.02 -22.47
N LYS A 121 -10.81 2.17 -22.47
CA LYS A 121 -10.68 3.22 -21.44
C LYS A 121 -10.96 2.67 -20.04
N GLU A 122 -11.93 1.78 -19.88
CA GLU A 122 -12.30 1.17 -18.59
C GLU A 122 -11.21 0.25 -18.08
N GLN A 123 -10.58 -0.54 -18.98
CA GLN A 123 -9.45 -1.38 -18.61
C GLN A 123 -8.24 -0.53 -18.23
N ALA A 124 -7.91 0.50 -19.01
CA ALA A 124 -6.81 1.41 -18.71
C ALA A 124 -7.02 2.11 -17.37
N MET A 125 -8.23 2.62 -17.12
CA MET A 125 -8.58 3.25 -15.86
C MET A 125 -8.47 2.28 -14.67
N THR A 126 -9.00 1.07 -14.82
CA THR A 126 -8.91 0.03 -13.79
C THR A 126 -7.44 -0.29 -13.46
N ALA A 127 -6.58 -0.41 -14.47
CA ALA A 127 -5.15 -0.64 -14.28
C ALA A 127 -4.48 0.52 -13.53
N VAL A 128 -4.71 1.77 -13.96
CA VAL A 128 -4.16 2.97 -13.31
C VAL A 128 -4.59 3.07 -11.85
N GLN A 129 -5.89 2.91 -11.56
CA GLN A 129 -6.42 2.98 -10.20
C GLN A 129 -5.89 1.85 -9.31
N TRP A 130 -5.55 0.69 -9.89
CA TRP A 130 -4.86 -0.38 -9.18
C TRP A 130 -3.41 0.02 -8.87
N GLU A 131 -2.65 0.55 -9.83
CA GLU A 131 -1.29 1.00 -9.57
C GLU A 131 -1.24 2.10 -8.49
N ILE A 132 -2.17 3.06 -8.52
CA ILE A 132 -2.31 4.09 -7.47
C ILE A 132 -2.51 3.44 -6.09
N ARG A 133 -3.35 2.40 -5.99
CA ARG A 133 -3.58 1.69 -4.73
C ARG A 133 -2.33 0.97 -4.23
N LEU A 134 -1.53 0.38 -5.12
CA LEU A 134 -0.33 -0.38 -4.74
C LEU A 134 0.83 0.56 -4.41
N GLU A 135 1.10 1.53 -5.28
CA GLU A 135 2.24 2.44 -5.18
C GLU A 135 2.11 3.43 -4.01
N PHE A 136 0.89 3.86 -3.66
CA PHE A 136 0.63 4.79 -2.55
C PHE A 136 0.00 4.12 -1.32
N ALA A 137 0.12 2.79 -1.23
CA ALA A 137 -0.32 2.06 -0.05
C ALA A 137 0.35 2.64 1.21
N THR A 138 -0.43 2.84 2.27
CA THR A 138 0.02 3.43 3.55
C THR A 138 0.45 4.91 3.51
N GLU A 139 0.26 5.61 2.39
CA GLU A 139 0.55 7.06 2.27
C GLU A 139 -0.69 7.95 2.52
N GLY A 140 -1.81 7.37 2.99
CA GLY A 140 -2.99 8.13 3.43
C GLY A 140 -3.91 8.65 2.31
N MET A 141 -3.62 8.32 1.05
CA MET A 141 -4.39 8.82 -0.10
C MET A 141 -5.66 8.03 -0.41
N ARG A 142 -5.70 6.74 -0.01
CA ARG A 142 -6.72 5.78 -0.48
C ARG A 142 -8.15 6.24 -0.24
N PHE A 143 -8.43 6.88 0.90
CA PHE A 143 -9.77 7.38 1.21
C PHE A 143 -10.21 8.46 0.21
N PHE A 144 -9.33 9.42 -0.08
CA PHE A 144 -9.61 10.51 -1.00
C PHE A 144 -9.71 10.05 -2.45
N ASP A 145 -8.88 9.08 -2.85
CA ASP A 145 -8.97 8.44 -4.17
C ASP A 145 -10.30 7.73 -4.37
N LEU A 146 -10.75 6.95 -3.38
CA LEU A 146 -12.06 6.30 -3.46
C LEU A 146 -13.19 7.33 -3.54
N ARG A 147 -13.12 8.39 -2.72
CA ARG A 147 -14.16 9.43 -2.71
C ARG A 147 -14.26 10.16 -4.04
N ARG A 148 -13.13 10.54 -4.66
CA ARG A 148 -13.15 11.24 -5.95
C ARG A 148 -13.59 10.35 -7.11
N TRP A 149 -13.27 9.06 -7.06
CA TRP A 149 -13.67 8.10 -8.10
C TRP A 149 -15.11 7.67 -7.99
N ASP A 150 -15.72 7.75 -6.81
CA ASP A 150 -17.04 7.18 -6.56
C ASP A 150 -18.15 7.67 -7.51
N ASN A 151 -18.03 8.92 -7.96
CA ASN A 151 -18.95 9.56 -8.92
C ASN A 151 -18.48 9.49 -10.38
N LEU A 152 -17.39 8.79 -10.67
CA LEU A 152 -16.90 8.62 -12.04
C LEU A 152 -17.59 7.43 -12.73
N PRO A 153 -17.88 7.52 -14.04
CA PRO A 153 -18.43 6.40 -14.80
C PRO A 153 -17.49 5.18 -14.83
N ASN A 154 -16.19 5.40 -14.64
CA ASN A 154 -15.11 4.42 -14.70
C ASN A 154 -14.40 4.24 -13.33
N LYS A 155 -15.17 4.13 -12.25
CA LYS A 155 -14.65 3.84 -10.90
C LYS A 155 -14.05 2.44 -10.78
N ILE A 156 -13.16 2.25 -9.80
CA ILE A 156 -12.35 1.03 -9.66
C ILE A 156 -13.21 -0.23 -9.53
N GLY A 157 -13.11 -1.10 -10.55
CA GLY A 157 -13.92 -2.32 -10.64
C GLY A 157 -15.43 -2.08 -10.73
N GLY A 158 -15.86 -0.88 -11.13
CA GLY A 158 -17.28 -0.49 -11.20
C GLY A 158 -17.96 -0.28 -9.85
N LYS A 159 -17.22 -0.37 -8.74
CA LYS A 159 -17.78 -0.36 -7.37
C LYS A 159 -17.74 1.03 -6.76
N SER A 160 -18.75 1.35 -5.97
CA SER A 160 -18.73 2.50 -5.07
C SER A 160 -17.66 2.35 -3.98
N MET A 161 -17.26 3.46 -3.39
CA MET A 161 -16.40 3.53 -2.22
C MET A 161 -16.96 2.68 -1.07
N ALA A 162 -18.27 2.73 -0.84
CA ALA A 162 -18.91 1.95 0.21
C ALA A 162 -18.78 0.44 -0.04
N GLU A 163 -19.04 -0.03 -1.26
CA GLU A 163 -18.85 -1.44 -1.63
C GLU A 163 -17.38 -1.88 -1.44
N ILE A 164 -16.42 -1.02 -1.78
CA ILE A 164 -14.99 -1.35 -1.65
C ILE A 164 -14.58 -1.45 -0.18
N LEU A 165 -14.99 -0.49 0.66
CA LEU A 165 -14.62 -0.46 2.08
C LEU A 165 -15.32 -1.56 2.88
N ASN A 166 -16.62 -1.80 2.64
CA ASN A 166 -17.34 -2.90 3.27
C ASN A 166 -16.83 -4.27 2.80
N GLY A 167 -16.45 -4.38 1.52
CA GLY A 167 -15.78 -5.56 0.98
C GLY A 167 -14.42 -5.81 1.65
N PHE A 168 -13.65 -4.75 1.91
CA PHE A 168 -12.41 -4.85 2.68
C PHE A 168 -12.68 -5.30 4.13
N ALA A 169 -13.64 -4.69 4.82
CA ALA A 169 -14.00 -5.04 6.19
C ALA A 169 -14.35 -6.54 6.31
N THR A 170 -15.16 -7.04 5.39
CA THR A 170 -15.52 -8.47 5.31
C THR A 170 -14.31 -9.34 5.06
N ALA A 171 -13.48 -8.99 4.08
CA ALA A 171 -12.30 -9.77 3.70
C ALA A 171 -11.26 -9.84 4.84
N ASP A 172 -11.16 -8.79 5.64
CA ASP A 172 -10.22 -8.69 6.74
C ASP A 172 -10.51 -9.68 7.88
N LEU A 173 -11.79 -10.03 8.10
CA LEU A 173 -12.21 -11.00 9.12
C LEU A 173 -11.60 -12.39 8.92
N ARG A 174 -11.11 -12.71 7.71
CA ARG A 174 -10.34 -13.93 7.44
C ARG A 174 -9.05 -14.01 8.28
N ILE A 175 -8.42 -12.86 8.53
CA ILE A 175 -7.13 -12.76 9.21
C ILE A 175 -7.32 -12.17 10.61
N ARG A 176 -8.13 -11.11 10.74
CA ARG A 176 -8.35 -10.34 11.97
C ARG A 176 -9.83 -10.40 12.38
N LYS A 177 -10.26 -11.57 12.87
CA LYS A 177 -11.68 -11.89 13.16
C LYS A 177 -12.43 -10.88 14.03
N SER A 178 -11.76 -10.19 14.94
CA SER A 178 -12.38 -9.22 15.85
C SER A 178 -12.27 -7.76 15.39
N PHE A 179 -11.31 -7.43 14.51
CA PHE A 179 -10.93 -6.04 14.27
C PHE A 179 -11.97 -5.27 13.43
N MET A 180 -12.43 -5.88 12.34
CA MET A 180 -13.44 -5.28 11.45
C MET A 180 -14.86 -5.83 11.69
N SER A 181 -15.08 -6.54 12.80
CA SER A 181 -16.37 -7.18 13.06
C SER A 181 -17.45 -6.14 13.31
N GLY A 182 -18.56 -6.22 12.58
CA GLY A 182 -19.65 -5.25 12.66
C GLY A 182 -19.34 -3.89 12.03
N ALA A 183 -18.17 -3.71 11.43
CA ALA A 183 -17.83 -2.45 10.75
C ALA A 183 -18.71 -2.26 9.51
N ASN A 184 -19.25 -1.05 9.36
CA ASN A 184 -20.07 -0.65 8.22
C ASN A 184 -19.69 0.76 7.79
N PHE A 185 -19.50 0.95 6.48
CA PHE A 185 -19.28 2.23 5.84
C PHE A 185 -20.49 2.59 4.98
N SER A 186 -21.04 3.77 5.23
CA SER A 186 -22.22 4.33 4.57
C SER A 186 -21.88 5.54 3.70
N GLU A 187 -22.84 5.99 2.90
CA GLU A 187 -22.71 7.17 2.05
C GLU A 187 -22.43 8.45 2.84
N THR A 188 -22.98 8.57 4.05
CA THR A 188 -22.75 9.72 4.93
C THR A 188 -21.33 9.76 5.47
N ASP A 189 -20.66 8.61 5.62
CA ASP A 189 -19.29 8.52 6.15
C ASP A 189 -18.23 9.08 5.18
N LYS A 190 -18.60 9.36 3.92
CA LYS A 190 -17.74 10.07 2.94
C LYS A 190 -17.44 11.50 3.35
N TRP A 191 -18.33 12.08 4.15
CA TRP A 191 -18.33 13.46 4.59
C TRP A 191 -18.07 13.45 6.09
N VAL A 192 -16.81 13.24 6.48
CA VAL A 192 -16.42 13.44 7.87
C VAL A 192 -16.81 14.86 8.29
N PRO A 193 -17.38 15.07 9.49
CA PRO A 193 -17.70 16.41 9.95
C PRO A 193 -16.42 17.26 9.94
N VAL A 194 -16.53 18.51 9.47
CA VAL A 194 -15.49 19.51 9.72
C VAL A 194 -15.26 19.51 11.24
N PRO A 195 -14.01 19.34 11.72
CA PRO A 195 -13.74 19.39 13.15
C PRO A 195 -14.37 20.66 13.70
N GLN A 196 -15.33 20.53 14.62
CA GLN A 196 -15.82 21.71 15.31
C GLN A 196 -14.62 22.31 16.05
N ALA A 197 -14.45 23.63 15.93
CA ALA A 197 -13.45 24.32 16.73
C ALA A 197 -13.67 23.94 18.19
N GLN A 198 -12.65 23.35 18.81
CA GLN A 198 -12.62 23.07 20.24
C GLN A 198 -12.60 24.37 21.03
#